data_AF-A0A7S0NC26-F1
#
_entry.id   AF-A0A7S0NC26-F1
#
_cell.length_a   1.000
_cell.length_b   1.000
_cell.length_c   1.000
_cell.angle_alpha   90.00
_cell.angle_beta   90.00
_cell.angle_gamma   90.00
#
_symmetry.space_group_name_H-M   'P 1'
#
loop_
_entity.id
_entity.type
_entity.pdbx_description
1 polymer ?
#
loop_
_entity_poly.entity_id
_entity_poly.type
_entity_poly.pdbx_seq_one_letter_code
_entity_poly.pdbx_strand_id
1 'polypeptide(L)'
;GQLMAGEDSLNLFQKGIELMQQELEASSEDPDVANKLKLRLCSGYCSMTEIFMTDLCDTDGAEQQCEEFLQRAQSFAPNSVELYVQWANLRLCQCRPDDAKRMAYKALSTSNGL
;
A
#
# COMPACT_ATOMS: atom_id res chain seq x y z
N GLY A 1 -4.31 -20.20 -14.37
CA GLY A 1 -4.73 -19.09 -15.25
C GLY A 1 -4.57 -17.74 -14.58
N GLN A 2 -5.04 -17.57 -13.34
CA GLN A 2 -4.99 -16.27 -12.62
C GLN A 2 -3.77 -16.10 -11.70
N LEU A 3 -3.32 -17.15 -11.02
CA LEU A 3 -2.16 -17.08 -10.10
C LEU A 3 -0.87 -16.56 -10.76
N MET A 4 -0.55 -17.05 -11.96
CA MET A 4 0.62 -16.59 -12.72
C MET A 4 0.60 -15.08 -12.98
N ALA A 5 -0.58 -14.49 -13.24
CA ALA A 5 -0.68 -13.05 -13.50
C ALA A 5 -0.50 -12.21 -12.22
N GLY A 6 -0.98 -12.71 -11.07
CA GLY A 6 -0.79 -12.05 -9.77
C GLY A 6 0.68 -12.04 -9.34
N GLU A 7 1.38 -13.18 -9.45
CA GLU A 7 2.80 -13.29 -9.12
C GLU A 7 3.69 -12.44 -10.04
N ASP A 8 3.42 -12.45 -11.35
CA ASP A 8 4.14 -11.60 -12.31
C ASP A 8 3.96 -10.11 -11.99
N SER A 9 2.73 -9.71 -11.64
CA SER A 9 2.42 -8.34 -11.22
C SER A 9 3.18 -7.95 -9.95
N LEU A 10 3.22 -8.83 -8.93
CA LEU A 10 3.99 -8.59 -7.71
C LEU A 10 5.48 -8.39 -8.00
N ASN A 11 6.07 -9.20 -8.88
CA ASN A 11 7.48 -9.09 -9.24
C ASN A 11 7.80 -7.73 -9.89
N LEU A 12 6.92 -7.25 -10.77
CA LEU A 12 7.04 -5.93 -11.40
C LEU A 12 6.92 -4.80 -10.37
N PHE A 13 5.95 -4.88 -9.46
CA PHE A 13 5.80 -3.90 -8.38
C PHE A 13 7.02 -3.87 -7.45
N GLN A 14 7.51 -5.04 -7.04
CA GLN A 14 8.71 -5.15 -6.21
C GLN A 14 9.91 -4.49 -6.88
N LYS A 15 10.13 -4.74 -8.18
CA LYS A 15 11.24 -4.12 -8.90
C LYS A 15 11.09 -2.61 -9.03
N GLY A 16 9.86 -2.14 -9.31
CA GLY A 16 9.57 -0.71 -9.36
C GLY A 16 9.81 -0.01 -8.02
N ILE A 17 9.39 -0.63 -6.92
CA ILE A 17 9.61 -0.14 -5.56
C ILE A 17 11.10 -0.07 -5.21
N GLU A 18 11.87 -1.12 -5.55
CA GLU A 18 13.32 -1.15 -5.32
C GLU A 18 14.02 0.04 -6.01
N LEU A 19 13.68 0.30 -7.28
CA LEU A 19 14.24 1.41 -8.05
C LEU A 19 13.83 2.77 -7.47
N MET A 20 12.57 2.93 -7.07
CA MET A 20 12.09 4.18 -6.45
C MET A 20 12.72 4.43 -5.06
N GLN A 21 13.02 3.38 -4.29
CA GLN A 21 13.72 3.51 -3.02
C GLN A 21 15.17 3.95 -3.23
N GLN A 22 15.87 3.34 -4.19
CA GLN A 22 17.22 3.76 -4.57
C GLN A 22 17.24 5.21 -5.06
N GLU A 23 16.24 5.61 -5.86
CA GLU A 23 16.09 7.00 -6.31
C GLU A 23 15.82 7.95 -5.13
N LEU A 24 14.97 7.56 -4.17
CA LEU A 24 14.68 8.37 -2.99
C LEU A 24 15.90 8.53 -2.08
N GLU A 25 16.74 7.50 -1.95
CA GLU A 25 18.00 7.55 -1.19
C GLU A 25 19.08 8.38 -1.89
N ALA A 26 19.13 8.31 -3.23
CA ALA A 26 20.08 9.08 -4.05
C ALA A 26 19.65 10.55 -4.23
N SER A 27 18.35 10.83 -4.14
CA SER A 27 17.79 12.18 -4.30
C SER A 27 18.08 13.02 -3.07
N SER A 28 18.96 14.02 -3.22
CA SER A 28 19.55 14.74 -2.10
C SER A 28 19.00 16.14 -1.83
N GLU A 29 18.21 16.78 -2.71
CA GLU A 29 17.96 18.24 -2.50
C GLU A 29 16.55 18.79 -2.84
N ASP A 30 15.65 18.02 -3.47
CA ASP A 30 14.29 18.53 -3.80
C ASP A 30 13.19 17.83 -2.96
N PRO A 31 12.64 18.51 -1.94
CA PRO A 31 11.57 17.98 -1.10
C PRO A 31 10.30 17.59 -1.88
N ASP A 32 9.98 18.27 -2.98
CA ASP A 32 8.77 17.98 -3.77
C ASP A 32 8.93 16.71 -4.58
N VAL A 33 10.13 16.48 -5.14
CA VAL A 33 10.47 15.22 -5.81
C VAL A 33 10.45 14.07 -4.81
N ALA A 34 11.07 14.25 -3.64
CA ALA A 34 11.07 13.25 -2.58
C ALA A 34 9.64 12.91 -2.11
N ASN A 35 8.77 13.92 -1.94
CA ASN A 35 7.38 13.71 -1.56
C ASN A 35 6.59 12.96 -2.65
N LYS A 36 6.79 13.27 -3.93
CA LYS A 36 6.17 12.53 -5.05
C LYS A 36 6.62 11.08 -5.08
N LEU A 37 7.91 10.81 -4.85
CA LEU A 37 8.44 9.44 -4.76
C LEU A 37 7.83 8.67 -3.58
N LYS A 38 7.74 9.29 -2.40
CA LYS A 38 7.08 8.70 -1.23
C LYS A 38 5.61 8.34 -1.49
N LEU A 39 4.86 9.22 -2.16
CA LEU A 39 3.47 8.94 -2.55
C LEU A 39 3.40 7.76 -3.51
N ARG A 40 4.26 7.70 -4.54
CA ARG A 40 4.32 6.57 -5.48
C ARG A 40 4.70 5.25 -4.80
N LEU A 41 5.64 5.27 -3.85
CA LEU A 41 6.00 4.11 -3.04
C LEU A 41 4.80 3.62 -2.22
N CYS A 42 4.07 4.53 -1.58
CA CYS A 42 2.84 4.20 -0.88
C CYS A 42 1.82 3.54 -1.81
N SER A 43 1.53 4.11 -2.98
CA SER A 43 0.60 3.53 -3.95
C SER A 43 1.07 2.17 -4.49
N GLY A 44 2.38 1.98 -4.68
CA GLY A 44 2.95 0.69 -5.09
C GLY A 44 2.68 -0.41 -4.07
N TYR A 45 2.94 -0.15 -2.78
CA TYR A 45 2.61 -1.09 -1.71
C TYR A 45 1.09 -1.32 -1.54
N CYS A 46 0.26 -0.29 -1.74
CA CYS A 46 -1.20 -0.43 -1.75
C CYS A 46 -1.66 -1.34 -2.90
N SER A 47 -1.03 -1.24 -4.08
CA SER A 47 -1.31 -2.10 -5.23
C SER A 47 -0.89 -3.55 -4.97
N MET A 48 0.27 -3.78 -4.34
CA MET A 48 0.69 -5.13 -3.92
C MET A 48 -0.29 -5.74 -2.90
N THR A 49 -0.80 -4.91 -1.99
CA THR A 49 -1.85 -5.33 -1.03
C THR A 49 -3.12 -5.76 -1.77
N GLU A 50 -3.56 -5.00 -2.76
CA GLU A 50 -4.74 -5.35 -3.56
C GLU A 50 -4.57 -6.71 -4.25
N ILE A 51 -3.41 -6.97 -4.87
CA ILE A 51 -3.12 -8.27 -5.51
C ILE A 51 -3.26 -9.43 -4.52
N PHE A 52 -2.80 -9.25 -3.27
CA PHE A 52 -2.96 -10.27 -2.23
C PHE A 52 -4.40 -10.41 -1.74
N MET A 53 -5.21 -9.34 -1.78
CA MET A 53 -6.63 -9.42 -1.41
C MET A 53 -7.51 -9.96 -2.55
N THR A 54 -7.05 -9.94 -3.81
CA THR A 54 -7.80 -10.36 -4.99
C THR A 54 -7.28 -11.67 -5.59
N ASP A 55 -6.09 -11.64 -6.19
CA ASP A 55 -5.55 -12.70 -7.05
C ASP A 55 -4.81 -13.78 -6.25
N LEU A 56 -4.23 -13.41 -5.10
CA LEU A 56 -3.43 -14.29 -4.25
C LEU A 56 -4.05 -14.49 -2.86
N CYS A 57 -5.36 -14.26 -2.71
CA CYS A 57 -6.08 -14.30 -1.44
C CYS A 57 -6.08 -15.66 -0.74
N ASP A 58 -5.99 -16.76 -1.51
CA ASP A 58 -5.89 -18.12 -0.99
C ASP A 58 -4.46 -18.54 -0.58
N THR A 59 -3.49 -17.63 -0.70
CA THR A 59 -2.09 -17.92 -0.34
C THR A 59 -1.92 -17.93 1.18
N ASP A 60 -1.22 -18.94 1.70
CA ASP A 60 -0.85 -18.98 3.12
C ASP A 60 -0.12 -17.69 3.54
N GLY A 61 -0.68 -16.98 4.52
CA GLY A 61 -0.12 -15.73 5.01
C GLY A 61 -0.44 -14.48 4.17
N ALA A 62 -1.37 -14.55 3.21
CA ALA A 62 -1.77 -13.39 2.39
C ALA A 62 -2.13 -12.15 3.22
N GLU A 63 -2.91 -12.32 4.30
CA GLU A 63 -3.28 -11.22 5.19
C GLU A 63 -2.07 -10.61 5.91
N GLN A 64 -1.10 -11.44 6.32
CA GLN A 64 0.14 -10.96 6.95
C GLN A 64 0.98 -10.15 5.96
N GLN A 65 1.11 -10.63 4.71
CA GLN A 65 1.79 -9.89 3.64
C GLN A 65 1.13 -8.53 3.39
N CYS A 66 -0.20 -8.48 3.36
CA CYS A 66 -0.95 -7.22 3.25
C CYS A 66 -0.62 -6.26 4.40
N GLU A 67 -0.57 -6.74 5.65
CA GLU A 67 -0.19 -5.88 6.79
C GLU A 67 1.23 -5.35 6.66
N GLU A 68 2.18 -6.18 6.24
CA GLU A 68 3.57 -5.77 6.03
C GLU A 68 3.69 -4.70 4.93
N PHE A 69 3.00 -4.85 3.80
CA PHE A 69 2.99 -3.84 2.74
C PHE A 69 2.34 -2.54 3.20
N LEU A 70 1.20 -2.58 3.90
CA LEU A 70 0.54 -1.36 4.35
C LEU A 70 1.32 -0.65 5.46
N GLN A 71 2.06 -1.37 6.31
CA GLN A 71 2.99 -0.75 7.27
C GLN A 71 4.14 -0.03 6.55
N ARG A 72 4.72 -0.64 5.50
CA ARG A 72 5.72 0.02 4.66
C ARG A 72 5.13 1.22 3.93
N ALA A 73 3.94 1.11 3.34
CA ALA A 73 3.26 2.22 2.69
C ALA A 73 3.07 3.41 3.65
N GLN A 74 2.68 3.12 4.90
CA GLN A 74 2.47 4.13 5.94
C GLN A 74 3.76 4.86 6.34
N SER A 75 4.92 4.21 6.30
CA SER A 75 6.19 4.89 6.59
C SER A 75 6.57 5.93 5.53
N PHE A 76 6.11 5.75 4.28
CA PHE A 76 6.32 6.72 3.20
C PHE A 76 5.29 7.85 3.19
N ALA A 77 3.99 7.53 3.34
CA ALA A 77 2.92 8.52 3.24
C ALA A 77 1.84 8.34 4.32
N PRO A 78 2.10 8.73 5.58
CA PRO A 78 1.17 8.52 6.70
C PRO A 78 -0.13 9.35 6.59
N ASN A 79 -0.19 10.32 5.67
CA ASN A 79 -1.37 11.14 5.41
C ASN A 79 -2.00 10.81 4.03
N SER A 80 -1.76 9.61 3.50
CA SER A 80 -2.39 9.17 2.24
C SER A 80 -3.82 8.67 2.51
N VAL A 81 -4.77 9.15 1.72
CA VAL A 81 -6.17 8.66 1.74
C VAL A 81 -6.23 7.22 1.23
N GLU A 82 -5.50 6.92 0.14
CA GLU A 82 -5.40 5.58 -0.45
C GLU A 82 -4.94 4.55 0.57
N LEU A 83 -3.92 4.89 1.37
CA LEU A 83 -3.40 4.04 2.43
C LEU A 83 -4.49 3.61 3.41
N TYR A 84 -5.30 4.57 3.89
CA TYR A 84 -6.34 4.27 4.88
C TYR A 84 -7.55 3.55 4.29
N VAL A 85 -7.82 3.76 3.00
CA VAL A 85 -8.80 2.95 2.27
C VAL A 85 -8.32 1.49 2.18
N GLN A 86 -7.05 1.24 1.83
CA GLN A 86 -6.55 -0.15 1.81
C GLN A 86 -6.48 -0.79 3.19
N TRP A 87 -6.12 -0.04 4.23
CA TRP A 87 -6.26 -0.57 5.59
C TRP A 87 -7.71 -0.94 5.91
N ALA A 88 -8.69 -0.15 5.49
CA ALA A 88 -10.09 -0.50 5.68
C ALA A 88 -10.47 -1.80 4.94
N ASN A 89 -10.05 -1.93 3.68
CA ASN A 89 -10.30 -3.13 2.87
C ASN A 89 -9.69 -4.38 3.50
N LEU A 90 -8.43 -4.33 3.95
CA LEU A 90 -7.78 -5.44 4.63
C LEU A 90 -8.52 -5.84 5.92
N ARG A 91 -8.97 -4.86 6.71
CA ARG A 91 -9.74 -5.15 7.93
C ARG A 91 -11.09 -5.80 7.61
N LEU A 92 -11.69 -5.52 6.45
CA LEU A 92 -12.89 -6.25 6.00
C LEU A 92 -12.57 -7.70 5.62
N CYS A 93 -11.48 -7.95 4.88
CA CYS A 93 -11.02 -9.32 4.56
C CYS A 93 -10.81 -10.15 5.84
N GLN A 94 -10.23 -9.54 6.87
CA GLN A 94 -9.98 -10.15 8.18
C GLN A 94 -11.21 -10.25 9.09
N CYS A 95 -12.42 -9.94 8.60
CA CYS A 95 -13.64 -9.92 9.41
C CYS A 95 -13.58 -8.98 10.63
N ARG A 96 -12.92 -7.82 10.52
CA ARG A 96 -12.78 -6.77 11.55
C ARG A 96 -13.49 -5.47 11.15
N PRO A 97 -14.83 -5.45 11.07
CA PRO A 97 -15.59 -4.32 10.52
C PRO A 97 -15.47 -3.03 11.35
N ASP A 98 -15.37 -3.13 12.68
CA ASP A 98 -15.18 -1.95 13.53
C ASP A 98 -13.82 -1.27 13.28
N ASP A 99 -12.80 -2.05 12.96
CA ASP A 99 -11.48 -1.54 12.64
C ASP A 99 -11.47 -0.91 11.25
N ALA A 100 -12.14 -1.55 10.28
CA ALA A 100 -12.35 -1.00 8.95
C ALA A 100 -13.04 0.37 9.03
N LYS A 101 -14.08 0.50 9.86
CA LYS A 101 -14.78 1.77 10.09
C LYS A 101 -13.85 2.84 10.65
N ARG A 102 -12.97 2.51 11.59
CA ARG A 102 -11.97 3.46 12.13
C ARG A 102 -10.99 3.92 11.05
N MET A 103 -10.56 3.03 10.16
CA MET A 103 -9.68 3.38 9.05
C MET A 103 -10.39 4.27 8.02
N ALA A 104 -11.65 3.98 7.69
CA ALA A 104 -12.46 4.82 6.81
C ALA A 104 -12.65 6.24 7.37
N TYR A 105 -12.91 6.39 8.67
CA TYR A 105 -12.95 7.72 9.29
C TYR A 105 -11.62 8.46 9.21
N LYS A 106 -10.51 7.74 9.37
CA LYS A 106 -9.17 8.32 9.23
C LYS A 106 -8.90 8.80 7.81
N ALA A 107 -9.34 8.05 6.79
CA ALA A 107 -9.28 8.48 5.40
C ALA A 107 -10.04 9.81 5.19
N LEU A 108 -11.27 9.91 5.70
CA LEU A 108 -12.11 11.11 5.60
C LEU A 108 -11.52 12.32 6.35
N SER A 109 -10.98 12.13 7.56
CA SER A 109 -10.35 13.23 8.29
C SER A 109 -9.09 13.73 7.59
N THR A 110 -8.39 12.84 6.88
CA THR A 110 -7.19 13.19 6.12
C THR A 110 -7.54 13.99 4.85
N SER A 111 -8.66 13.67 4.17
CA SER A 111 -9.12 14.41 2.99
C SER A 111 -9.69 15.80 3.30
N ASN A 112 -10.28 15.99 4.49
CA ASN A 112 -10.89 17.26 4.91
C ASN A 112 -9.88 18.30 5.45
N GLY A 113 -8.59 17.96 5.50
CA GLY A 113 -7.50 18.85 5.90
C GLY A 113 -6.79 19.57 4.73
N LEU A 114 -7.35 19.48 3.51
CA LEU A 114 -6.91 20.20 2.31
C LEU A 114 -7.77 21.46 2.07
#